data_AF-A0A944MC94-F1
#
_entry.id   AF-A0A944MC94-F1
#
_cell.length_a   1.000
_cell.length_b   1.000
_cell.length_c   1.000
_cell.angle_alpha   90.00
_cell.angle_beta   90.00
_cell.angle_gamma   90.00
#
_symmetry.space_group_name_H-M   'P 1'
#
loop_
_entity.id
_entity.type
_entity.pdbx_description
1 polymer ?
#
loop_
_entity_poly.entity_id
_entity_poly.type
_entity_poly.pdbx_seq_one_letter_code
_entity_poly.pdbx_strand_id
1 'polypeptide(L)'
;MKQVVREIALPIFNIEMEFAECRFDTVEAIVSYFEEQVRSHRAACYIATFNHLQHTTGLPEGRVADEIEAAYNIVFCFGFSLQDAEQLATRPRSIGVCQCGGKISISFVEAPMPVANALMEQWAKSLLLDEKQQLPTSARSGQEGDARQTS
;
A
#
# COMPACT_ATOMS: atom_id res chain seq x y z
N MET A 1 8.47 -40.38 -1.58
CA MET A 1 8.02 -39.05 -1.12
C MET A 1 9.18 -38.39 -0.39
N LYS A 2 9.49 -37.13 -0.68
CA LYS A 2 10.51 -36.36 0.03
C LYS A 2 9.80 -35.15 0.65
N GLN A 3 9.92 -34.99 1.97
CA GLN A 3 9.36 -33.87 2.72
C GLN A 3 10.51 -33.04 3.28
N VAL A 4 10.42 -31.73 3.13
CA VAL A 4 11.42 -30.77 3.60
C VAL A 4 10.68 -29.57 4.16
N VAL A 5 11.15 -29.06 5.30
CA VAL A 5 10.72 -27.78 5.87
C VAL A 5 11.93 -26.85 5.86
N ARG A 6 11.70 -25.59 5.49
CA ARG A 6 12.68 -24.50 5.52
C ARG A 6 12.13 -23.38 6.36
N GLU A 7 12.98 -22.83 7.21
CA GLU A 7 12.71 -21.58 7.91
C GLU A 7 13.42 -20.46 7.15
N ILE A 8 12.68 -19.41 6.83
CA ILE A 8 13.19 -18.25 6.11
C ILE A 8 12.83 -16.99 6.87
N ALA A 9 13.75 -16.03 6.92
CA ALA A 9 13.44 -14.68 7.39
C ALA A 9 12.68 -13.92 6.30
N LEU A 10 11.58 -13.28 6.67
CA LEU A 10 10.77 -12.46 5.77
C LEU A 10 10.93 -10.99 6.18
N PRO A 11 11.67 -10.17 5.40
CA PRO A 11 11.75 -8.75 5.68
C PRO A 11 10.39 -8.10 5.44
N ILE A 12 9.97 -7.25 6.37
CA ILE A 12 8.70 -6.52 6.27
C ILE A 12 9.03 -5.04 6.07
N PHE A 13 8.56 -4.49 4.97
CA PHE A 13 8.46 -3.04 4.79
C PHE A 13 7.18 -2.55 5.47
N ASN A 14 7.25 -1.45 6.20
CA ASN A 14 6.10 -0.77 6.80
C ASN A 14 6.30 0.74 6.70
N ILE A 15 5.26 1.46 6.25
CA ILE A 15 5.15 2.91 6.43
C ILE A 15 3.86 3.22 7.16
N GLU A 16 3.95 4.19 8.07
CA GLU A 16 2.81 4.72 8.80
C GLU A 16 2.66 6.21 8.48
N MET A 17 1.42 6.65 8.37
CA MET A 17 1.08 8.05 8.10
C MET A 17 -0.28 8.40 8.70
N GLU A 18 -0.49 9.67 9.02
CA GLU A 18 -1.80 10.22 9.31
C GLU A 18 -2.58 10.45 8.01
N PHE A 19 -3.91 10.47 8.05
CA PHE A 19 -4.72 10.87 6.89
C PHE A 19 -4.36 12.28 6.37
N ALA A 20 -3.95 13.19 7.25
CA ALA A 20 -3.52 14.54 6.87
C ALA A 20 -2.23 14.58 6.02
N GLU A 21 -1.44 13.50 6.07
CA GLU A 21 -0.23 13.34 5.25
C GLU A 21 -0.53 12.56 3.97
N CYS A 22 -1.69 11.91 3.89
CA CYS A 22 -2.12 11.10 2.77
C CYS A 22 -2.87 11.95 1.74
N ARG A 23 -2.69 11.65 0.46
CA ARG A 23 -3.46 12.26 -0.63
C ARG A 23 -4.89 11.73 -0.76
N PHE A 24 -5.29 10.77 0.07
CA PHE A 24 -6.61 10.14 0.07
C PHE A 24 -7.21 10.19 1.48
N ASP A 25 -8.53 10.39 1.54
CA ASP A 25 -9.26 10.56 2.81
C ASP A 25 -9.91 9.26 3.33
N THR A 26 -9.79 8.15 2.60
CA THR A 26 -10.40 6.85 2.97
C THR A 26 -9.48 5.68 2.65
N VAL A 27 -9.59 4.61 3.42
CA VAL A 27 -8.84 3.37 3.20
C VAL A 27 -9.23 2.73 1.86
N GLU A 28 -10.51 2.77 1.50
CA GLU A 28 -11.03 2.22 0.24
C GLU A 28 -10.43 2.92 -0.98
N ALA A 29 -10.19 4.24 -0.92
CA ALA A 29 -9.50 4.97 -1.97
C ALA A 29 -8.03 4.54 -2.10
N ILE A 30 -7.35 4.28 -0.97
CA ILE A 30 -5.97 3.78 -0.95
C ILE A 30 -5.88 2.36 -1.54
N VAL A 31 -6.84 1.49 -1.18
CA VAL A 31 -6.95 0.14 -1.73
C VAL A 31 -7.17 0.19 -3.24
N SER A 32 -8.09 1.05 -3.70
CA SER A 32 -8.38 1.25 -5.12
C SER A 32 -7.13 1.74 -5.88
N TYR A 33 -6.37 2.66 -5.28
CA TYR A 33 -5.10 3.11 -5.83
C TYR A 33 -4.09 1.96 -6.01
N PHE A 34 -3.88 1.11 -5.00
CA PHE A 34 -2.94 -0.01 -5.16
C PHE A 34 -3.41 -1.01 -6.22
N GLU A 35 -4.72 -1.26 -6.30
CA GLU A 35 -5.27 -2.09 -7.36
C GLU A 35 -4.97 -1.50 -8.75
N GLU A 36 -5.16 -0.20 -8.96
CA GLU A 36 -4.82 0.50 -10.20
C GLU A 36 -3.32 0.44 -10.53
N GLN A 37 -2.45 0.63 -9.53
CA GLN A 37 -0.99 0.51 -9.71
C GLN A 37 -0.59 -0.89 -10.16
N VAL A 38 -1.18 -1.92 -9.54
CA VAL A 38 -0.92 -3.32 -9.93
C VAL A 38 -1.44 -3.60 -11.34
N ARG A 39 -2.68 -3.18 -11.65
CA ARG A 39 -3.31 -3.43 -12.96
C ARG A 39 -2.61 -2.70 -14.11
N SER A 40 -2.06 -1.52 -13.85
CA SER A 40 -1.36 -0.73 -14.87
C SER A 40 0.07 -1.20 -15.12
N HIS A 41 0.68 -1.93 -14.18
CA HIS A 41 2.05 -2.38 -14.31
C HIS A 41 2.19 -3.66 -15.14
N ARG A 42 2.82 -3.58 -16.32
CA ARG A 42 2.99 -4.69 -17.29
C ARG A 42 3.53 -6.01 -16.74
N ALA A 43 4.31 -5.97 -15.66
CA ALA A 43 4.91 -7.15 -15.06
C ALA A 43 4.14 -7.66 -13.83
N ALA A 44 3.03 -7.01 -13.45
CA ALA A 44 2.21 -7.40 -12.32
C ALA A 44 0.87 -7.96 -12.82
N CYS A 45 0.31 -8.88 -12.04
CA CYS A 45 -1.02 -9.44 -12.26
C CYS A 45 -1.80 -9.31 -10.95
N TYR A 46 -2.90 -8.55 -10.99
CA TYR A 46 -3.85 -8.47 -9.89
C TYR A 46 -4.62 -9.79 -9.76
N ILE A 47 -4.80 -10.25 -8.52
CA ILE A 47 -5.51 -11.51 -8.22
C ILE A 47 -6.80 -11.22 -7.47
N ALA A 48 -6.72 -10.54 -6.33
CA ALA A 48 -7.87 -10.26 -5.49
C ALA A 48 -7.60 -9.12 -4.49
N THR A 49 -8.66 -8.55 -3.95
CA THR A 49 -8.64 -7.69 -2.76
C THR A 49 -9.39 -8.44 -1.67
N PHE A 50 -8.75 -8.62 -0.52
CA PHE A 50 -9.30 -9.35 0.61
C PHE A 50 -9.60 -8.38 1.76
N ASN A 51 -10.86 -8.29 2.18
CA ASN A 51 -11.24 -7.54 3.37
C ASN A 51 -10.97 -8.40 4.61
N HIS A 52 -9.81 -8.18 5.22
CA HIS A 52 -9.33 -8.97 6.34
C HIS A 52 -10.13 -8.69 7.60
N LEU A 53 -10.49 -7.43 7.85
CA LEU A 53 -11.31 -7.05 9.00
C LEU A 53 -12.67 -7.76 8.96
N GLN A 54 -13.37 -7.67 7.82
CA GLN A 54 -14.66 -8.34 7.63
C GLN A 54 -14.55 -9.86 7.77
N HIS A 55 -13.49 -10.46 7.21
CA HIS A 55 -13.27 -11.88 7.33
C HIS A 55 -13.10 -12.31 8.78
N THR A 56 -12.16 -11.70 9.50
CA THR A 56 -11.84 -12.10 10.87
C THR A 56 -13.01 -11.84 11.82
N THR A 57 -13.68 -10.69 11.71
CA THR A 57 -14.87 -10.38 12.53
C THR A 57 -16.07 -11.29 12.23
N GLY A 58 -16.15 -11.87 11.03
CA GLY A 58 -17.19 -12.82 10.66
C GLY A 58 -17.01 -14.23 11.25
N LEU A 59 -15.86 -14.53 11.87
CA LEU A 59 -15.59 -15.85 12.45
C LEU A 59 -16.09 -15.94 13.91
N PRO A 60 -16.66 -17.09 14.34
CA PRO A 60 -17.13 -17.26 15.73
C PRO A 60 -16.05 -17.01 16.80
N GLU A 61 -14.80 -17.34 16.49
CA GLU A 61 -13.64 -17.15 17.38
C GLU A 61 -12.69 -16.06 16.89
N GLY A 62 -13.14 -15.27 15.92
CA GLY A 62 -12.38 -14.17 15.35
C GLY A 62 -12.06 -13.10 16.38
N ARG A 63 -10.80 -12.65 16.40
CA ARG A 63 -10.37 -11.55 17.26
C ARG A 63 -9.59 -10.55 16.44
N VAL A 64 -9.99 -9.29 16.57
CA VAL A 64 -9.32 -8.15 15.96
C VAL A 64 -9.01 -7.19 17.12
N ALA A 65 -7.85 -6.53 17.05
CA ALA A 65 -7.50 -5.52 18.05
C ALA A 65 -8.47 -4.33 17.93
N ASP A 66 -8.88 -3.74 19.07
CA ASP A 66 -9.93 -2.72 19.13
C ASP A 66 -9.57 -1.47 18.30
N GLU A 67 -8.28 -1.20 18.14
CA GLU A 67 -7.74 -0.08 17.38
C GLU A 67 -7.79 -0.27 15.86
N ILE A 68 -8.04 -1.48 15.34
CA ILE A 68 -8.11 -1.74 13.89
C ILE A 68 -9.50 -1.39 13.36
N GLU A 69 -9.57 -0.32 12.58
CA GLU A 69 -10.82 0.22 12.04
C GLU A 69 -11.08 -0.26 10.60
N ALA A 70 -10.02 -0.57 9.86
CA ALA A 70 -10.09 -1.17 8.52
C ALA A 70 -8.84 -1.99 8.24
N ALA A 71 -8.96 -3.13 7.55
CA ALA A 71 -7.81 -3.96 7.19
C ALA A 71 -8.07 -4.71 5.88
N TYR A 72 -7.23 -4.45 4.88
CA TYR A 72 -7.31 -5.03 3.55
C TYR A 72 -5.98 -5.60 3.09
N ASN A 73 -6.02 -6.64 2.29
CA ASN A 73 -4.88 -7.14 1.53
C ASN A 73 -5.16 -7.04 0.03
N ILE A 74 -4.31 -6.33 -0.71
CA ILE A 74 -4.28 -6.39 -2.17
C ILE A 74 -3.34 -7.53 -2.56
N VAL A 75 -3.88 -8.58 -3.17
CA VAL A 75 -3.16 -9.79 -3.56
C VAL A 75 -2.83 -9.75 -5.05
N PHE A 76 -1.55 -9.91 -5.38
CA PHE A 76 -1.05 -9.80 -6.75
C PHE A 76 0.28 -10.54 -6.90
N CYS A 77 0.78 -10.69 -8.12
CA CYS A 77 2.12 -11.25 -8.31
C CYS A 77 2.88 -10.51 -9.41
N PHE A 78 4.20 -10.41 -9.24
CA PHE A 78 5.09 -10.01 -10.33
C PHE A 78 5.54 -11.24 -11.13
N GLY A 79 5.58 -11.10 -12.45
CA GLY A 79 6.03 -12.11 -13.41
C GLY A 79 7.48 -11.95 -13.85
N PHE A 80 8.36 -11.37 -13.03
CA PHE A 80 9.75 -11.10 -13.44
C PHE A 80 10.58 -12.38 -13.65
N SER A 81 10.43 -13.38 -12.77
CA SER A 81 11.04 -14.71 -12.93
C SER A 81 10.42 -15.72 -11.98
N LEU A 82 10.62 -17.02 -12.26
CA LEU A 82 10.28 -18.15 -11.39
C LEU A 82 11.37 -19.20 -11.59
N GLN A 83 12.32 -19.31 -10.65
CA GLN A 83 13.53 -20.13 -10.85
C GLN A 83 13.35 -21.58 -10.38
N ASP A 84 12.47 -21.80 -9.41
CA ASP A 84 12.21 -23.10 -8.81
C ASP A 84 10.77 -23.17 -8.28
N ALA A 85 10.30 -24.38 -7.96
CA ALA A 85 8.94 -24.63 -7.48
C ALA A 85 8.72 -24.15 -6.04
N GLU A 86 9.77 -24.07 -5.21
CA GLU A 86 9.67 -23.65 -3.81
C GLU A 86 9.30 -22.17 -3.69
N GLN A 87 9.64 -21.36 -4.70
CA GLN A 87 9.20 -19.96 -4.81
C GLN A 87 7.68 -19.79 -4.82
N LEU A 88 6.90 -20.82 -5.20
CA LEU A 88 5.44 -20.75 -5.11
C LEU A 88 4.93 -20.71 -3.67
N ALA A 89 5.73 -21.15 -2.68
CA ALA A 89 5.36 -21.10 -1.26
C ALA A 89 5.37 -19.67 -0.67
N THR A 90 6.04 -18.72 -1.34
CA THR A 90 6.11 -17.31 -0.91
C THR A 90 5.42 -16.36 -1.88
N ARG A 91 4.56 -16.92 -2.75
CA ARG A 91 3.74 -16.22 -3.74
C ARG A 91 2.27 -16.62 -3.56
N PRO A 92 1.30 -15.78 -3.96
CA PRO A 92 1.44 -14.42 -4.49
C PRO A 92 1.97 -13.42 -3.46
N ARG A 93 2.26 -12.20 -3.91
CA ARG A 93 2.56 -11.05 -3.04
C ARG A 93 1.27 -10.43 -2.51
N SER A 94 1.41 -9.70 -1.41
CA SER A 94 0.32 -8.90 -0.86
C SER A 94 0.83 -7.56 -0.32
N ILE A 95 0.09 -6.50 -0.58
CA ILE A 95 0.21 -5.22 0.15
C ILE A 95 -0.95 -5.14 1.14
N GLY A 96 -0.64 -4.97 2.42
CA GLY A 96 -1.58 -4.68 3.48
C GLY A 96 -1.86 -3.18 3.56
N VAL A 97 -3.13 -2.81 3.70
CA VAL A 97 -3.59 -1.45 4.00
C VAL A 97 -4.44 -1.55 5.26
N CYS A 98 -3.99 -0.90 6.34
CA CYS A 98 -4.65 -0.96 7.64
C CYS A 98 -4.89 0.45 8.17
N GLN A 99 -6.08 0.72 8.68
CA GLN A 99 -6.33 1.87 9.54
C GLN A 99 -6.33 1.38 10.99
N CYS A 100 -5.44 1.94 11.79
CA CYS A 100 -5.17 1.47 13.14
C CYS A 100 -4.85 2.67 14.05
N GLY A 101 -5.66 2.91 15.08
CA GLY A 101 -5.43 3.96 16.06
C GLY A 101 -5.28 5.36 15.46
N GLY A 102 -6.16 5.72 14.51
CA GLY A 102 -6.14 7.00 13.80
C GLY A 102 -5.12 7.12 12.65
N LYS A 103 -4.21 6.15 12.50
CA LYS A 103 -3.19 6.12 11.46
C LYS A 103 -3.50 5.13 10.35
N ILE A 104 -2.82 5.32 9.24
CA ILE A 104 -2.77 4.39 8.11
C ILE A 104 -1.42 3.69 8.12
N SER A 105 -1.42 2.36 8.06
CA SER A 105 -0.23 1.52 7.89
C SER A 105 -0.29 0.79 6.55
N ILE A 106 0.79 0.91 5.76
CA ILE A 106 1.00 0.15 4.54
C ILE A 106 2.16 -0.80 4.76
N SER A 107 1.92 -2.10 4.62
CA SER A 107 2.95 -3.12 4.87
C SER A 107 2.99 -4.22 3.82
N PHE A 108 4.17 -4.76 3.56
CA PHE A 108 4.35 -5.92 2.69
C PHE A 108 5.66 -6.64 2.98
N VAL A 109 5.69 -7.93 2.67
CA VAL A 109 6.92 -8.73 2.71
C VAL A 109 7.75 -8.42 1.47
N GLU A 110 9.01 -8.03 1.68
CA GLU A 110 9.95 -7.80 0.60
C GLU A 110 10.19 -9.08 -0.21
N ALA A 111 10.26 -8.92 -1.53
CA ALA A 111 10.69 -9.96 -2.43
C ALA A 111 12.21 -10.08 -2.42
N PRO A 112 12.76 -11.27 -2.76
CA PRO A 112 14.20 -11.42 -3.05
C PRO A 112 14.68 -10.55 -4.22
N MET A 113 13.77 -9.96 -4.99
CA MET A 113 14.07 -9.14 -6.17
C MET A 113 13.95 -7.64 -5.83
N PRO A 114 15.07 -6.89 -5.82
CA PRO A 114 15.06 -5.46 -5.43
C PRO A 114 14.13 -4.59 -6.29
N VAL A 115 14.00 -4.90 -7.59
CA VAL A 115 13.12 -4.14 -8.51
C VAL A 115 11.66 -4.23 -8.08
N ALA A 116 11.20 -5.39 -7.58
CA ALA A 116 9.84 -5.52 -7.08
C ALA A 116 9.63 -4.68 -5.81
N ASN A 117 10.61 -4.65 -4.91
CA ASN A 117 10.54 -3.88 -3.67
C ASN A 117 10.51 -2.38 -3.96
N ALA A 118 11.40 -1.90 -4.84
CA ALA A 118 11.45 -0.50 -5.24
C ALA A 118 10.12 -0.02 -5.84
N LEU A 119 9.43 -0.85 -6.63
CA LEU A 119 8.11 -0.52 -7.17
C LEU A 119 7.04 -0.42 -6.08
N MET A 120 6.96 -1.41 -5.18
CA MET A 120 5.97 -1.40 -4.09
C MET A 120 6.21 -0.24 -3.12
N GLU A 121 7.48 0.02 -2.78
CA GLU A 121 7.88 1.15 -1.95
C GLU A 121 7.56 2.49 -2.62
N GLN A 122 7.82 2.63 -3.92
CA GLN A 122 7.45 3.83 -4.68
C GLN A 122 5.93 4.03 -4.66
N TRP A 123 5.14 2.99 -4.86
CA TRP A 123 3.69 3.08 -4.81
C TRP A 123 3.20 3.51 -3.42
N ALA A 124 3.77 2.94 -2.36
CA ALA A 124 3.43 3.28 -0.98
C ALA A 124 3.81 4.73 -0.63
N LYS A 125 5.02 5.16 -0.99
CA LYS A 125 5.51 6.53 -0.75
C LYS A 125 4.73 7.59 -1.55
N SER A 126 4.19 7.23 -2.71
CA SER A 126 3.38 8.14 -3.54
C SER A 126 2.00 8.48 -2.93
N LEU A 127 1.65 7.85 -1.80
CA LEU A 127 0.48 8.25 -1.00
C LEU A 127 0.71 9.55 -0.24
N LEU A 128 1.97 9.86 0.10
CA LEU A 128 2.31 11.05 0.88
C LEU A 128 2.15 12.31 0.02
N LEU A 129 1.55 13.35 0.60
CA LEU A 129 1.50 14.68 0.01
C LEU A 129 2.91 15.28 -0.04
N ASP A 130 3.24 15.97 -1.14
CA ASP A 130 4.47 16.76 -1.21
C ASP A 130 4.43 17.89 -0.16
N GLU A 131 5.56 18.23 0.48
CA GLU A 131 5.64 19.33 1.47
C GLU A 131 5.05 20.66 0.96
N LYS A 132 5.06 20.90 -0.36
CA LYS A 132 4.46 22.09 -0.99
C LYS A 132 2.93 22.09 -0.99
N GLN A 133 2.29 20.93 -0.84
CA GLN A 133 0.84 20.77 -0.87
C GLN A 133 0.20 20.92 0.52
N GLN A 134 1.00 20.86 1.59
CA GLN A 134 0.58 21.01 3.00
C GLN A 134 0.37 22.48 3.45
N LEU A 135 0.64 23.46 2.59
CA LEU A 135 0.36 24.86 2.89
C LEU A 135 -1.16 25.13 2.90
N PRO A 136 -1.70 25.79 3.94
CA PRO A 136 -3.12 26.09 4.04
C PRO A 136 -3.60 26.93 2.85
N THR A 137 -4.83 26.67 2.40
CA THR A 137 -5.47 27.28 1.21
C THR A 137 -5.41 28.81 1.20
N SER A 138 -5.28 29.45 2.37
CA SER A 138 -5.10 30.91 2.51
C SER A 138 -3.80 31.45 1.90
N ALA A 139 -2.76 30.62 1.71
CA ALA A 139 -1.51 31.03 1.10
C ALA A 139 -1.50 30.92 -0.44
N ARG A 140 -2.52 30.31 -1.06
CA ARG A 140 -2.57 30.05 -2.51
C ARG A 140 -3.14 31.22 -3.34
N SER A 141 -3.52 32.35 -2.71
CA SER A 141 -4.16 33.49 -3.38
C SER A 141 -3.31 34.77 -3.46
N GLY A 142 -1.99 34.68 -3.20
CA GLY A 142 -1.11 35.85 -3.11
C GLY A 142 -0.30 36.23 -4.36
N GLN A 143 -0.50 35.59 -5.52
CA GLN A 143 0.24 35.92 -6.74
C GLN A 143 -0.63 35.79 -7.99
N GLU A 144 -1.56 36.72 -8.17
CA GLU A 144 -2.04 37.12 -9.50
C GLU A 144 -2.81 38.44 -9.39
N GLY A 145 -2.08 39.55 -9.52
CA GLY A 145 -2.69 40.88 -9.53
C GLY A 145 -1.72 41.97 -9.12
N ASP A 146 -0.72 42.27 -9.94
CA ASP A 146 -0.44 43.69 -10.15
C ASP A 146 -0.25 43.99 -11.63
N ALA A 147 -0.96 45.03 -12.02
CA ALA A 147 -1.46 45.26 -13.34
C ALA A 147 -0.50 46.13 -14.16
N ARG A 148 -0.62 45.96 -15.47
CA ARG A 148 -0.26 46.96 -16.47
C ARG A 148 -0.84 48.33 -16.10
N GLN A 149 0.01 49.36 -16.11
CA GLN A 149 -0.22 50.82 -16.29
C GLN A 149 0.95 51.50 -15.56
N THR A 150 1.77 52.44 -16.06
CA THR A 150 1.76 53.55 -17.05
C THR A 150 3.27 53.88 -17.26
N SER A 151 3.84 54.41 -18.34
CA SER A 151 3.46 55.40 -19.37
C SER A 151 4.40 55.24 -20.57
#